data_AF-A0A6G0WHG9-F1
#
_entry.id   AF-A0A6G0WHG9-F1
#
_cell.length_a   1.000
_cell.length_b   1.000
_cell.length_c   1.000
_cell.angle_alpha   90.00
_cell.angle_beta   90.00
_cell.angle_gamma   90.00
#
_symmetry.space_group_name_H-M   'P 1'
#
loop_
_entity.id
_entity.type
_entity.pdbx_description
1 polymer ?
#
loop_
_entity_poly.entity_id
_entity_poly.type
_entity_poly.pdbx_seq_one_letter_code
_entity_poly.pdbx_strand_id
1 'polypeptide(L)'
;MKAEVLRPACDVFVPGLKVTKPVNFVAEKKLFGSVATPILEALTTSRTKLLCECRDFNKASQINQWTTAKVSFQMDTYLQSVSDYLSLLKGFTEQPTTVSTKEDKNDEEDKKDNEDDDKKEEGKPLLAEKPSSSSQDLIPFTCCEWLELMSSTSVFSINVHHEYAHALLASGCICLQRTSDLVSIIQASRDFEYDEPKLKEAYNLLLRLAGLFDALLSYLGLSSSSSGAELSEESLQQWRAQQTNAANANVQSLNRIKEFEQGNVVQALQKMALAQAQELVVLRGVTKESVDWVLMGKLSRNISQRYSELKSSRHPFQAWCSWKAEYYGGLSFYYQGVAEWVKNNGASCAQAIAQYQAAKDVLDKLSNKEVQRSKEIVQRDLDIATARNNTIYHEKIPVPFAPLDPVSLVNAQAFQTVECHTLWKETPNALNTRKAPPVPQADESTGCSCTIS
;
A
#
# COMPACT_ATOMS: atom_id res chain seq x y z
N MET A 1 -40.33 -1.36 20.70
CA MET A 1 -39.29 -0.32 20.65
C MET A 1 -37.98 -1.04 20.33
N LYS A 2 -37.38 -0.85 19.14
CA LYS A 2 -36.11 -1.51 18.80
C LYS A 2 -35.05 -0.98 19.77
N ALA A 3 -34.32 -1.87 20.46
CA ALA A 3 -33.25 -1.45 21.35
C ALA A 3 -32.24 -0.62 20.56
N GLU A 4 -31.82 0.52 21.09
CA GLU A 4 -30.79 1.34 20.45
C GLU A 4 -29.46 0.58 20.54
N VAL A 5 -29.01 0.06 19.40
CA VAL A 5 -27.82 -0.77 19.30
C VAL A 5 -26.57 0.09 19.33
N LEU A 6 -25.62 -0.26 20.19
CA LEU A 6 -24.29 0.35 20.24
C LEU A 6 -23.56 0.14 18.90
N ARG A 7 -23.30 1.25 18.20
CA ARG A 7 -22.60 1.27 16.90
C ARG A 7 -21.09 1.31 17.12
N PRO A 8 -20.29 0.67 16.24
CA PRO A 8 -18.84 0.80 16.25
C PRO A 8 -18.38 2.21 15.81
N ALA A 9 -17.32 2.72 16.43
CA ALA A 9 -16.63 3.93 16.01
C ALA A 9 -15.84 3.68 14.72
N CYS A 10 -16.47 3.90 13.55
CA CYS A 10 -15.88 3.61 12.24
C CYS A 10 -14.98 4.73 11.70
N ASP A 11 -14.61 5.72 12.52
CA ASP A 11 -13.82 6.86 12.08
C ASP A 11 -12.54 6.38 11.41
N VAL A 12 -12.28 6.92 10.21
CA VAL A 12 -11.19 6.47 9.34
C VAL A 12 -9.95 7.26 9.67
N PHE A 13 -8.84 6.58 9.89
CA PHE A 13 -7.56 7.26 10.02
C PHE A 13 -7.07 7.77 8.66
N VAL A 14 -6.69 9.05 8.60
CA VAL A 14 -6.12 9.66 7.39
C VAL A 14 -4.79 10.34 7.77
N PRO A 15 -3.63 9.87 7.27
CA PRO A 15 -2.33 10.50 7.55
C PRO A 15 -2.15 11.86 6.87
N GLY A 16 -3.07 12.22 5.96
CA GLY A 16 -2.98 13.38 5.08
C GLY A 16 -2.61 12.97 3.65
N LEU A 17 -2.86 13.88 2.70
CA LEU A 17 -2.46 13.70 1.30
C LEU A 17 -0.98 14.00 1.16
N LYS A 18 -0.24 13.12 0.48
CA LYS A 18 1.13 13.43 0.06
C LYS A 18 1.13 14.63 -0.89
N VAL A 19 2.17 15.45 -0.76
CA VAL A 19 2.36 16.65 -1.57
C VAL A 19 3.56 16.40 -2.49
N THR A 20 3.39 16.73 -3.77
CA THR A 20 4.45 16.67 -4.78
C THR A 20 4.45 17.93 -5.62
N LYS A 21 5.58 18.21 -6.26
CA LYS A 21 5.69 19.27 -7.23
C LYS A 21 4.96 18.83 -8.50
N PRO A 22 4.16 19.70 -9.13
CA PRO A 22 3.60 19.41 -10.44
C PRO A 22 4.71 19.22 -11.47
N VAL A 23 4.59 18.19 -12.30
CA VAL A 23 5.59 17.86 -13.32
C VAL A 23 4.93 17.72 -14.68
N ASN A 24 5.39 18.49 -15.66
CA ASN A 24 5.09 18.27 -17.07
C ASN A 24 6.32 17.69 -17.76
N PHE A 25 6.35 16.38 -17.95
CA PHE A 25 7.50 15.65 -18.49
C PHE A 25 7.83 16.06 -19.93
N VAL A 26 6.83 16.52 -20.70
CA VAL A 26 7.03 17.01 -22.07
C VAL A 26 7.76 18.35 -22.06
N ALA A 27 7.37 19.27 -21.18
CA ALA A 27 8.06 20.54 -21.00
C ALA A 27 9.50 20.33 -20.50
N GLU A 28 9.70 19.33 -19.65
CA GLU A 28 10.99 18.95 -19.09
C GLU A 28 11.79 17.96 -19.95
N LYS A 29 11.42 17.77 -21.23
CA LYS A 29 12.04 16.77 -22.12
C LYS A 29 13.56 16.78 -22.14
N LYS A 30 14.18 17.95 -21.98
CA LYS A 30 15.65 18.10 -21.93
C LYS A 30 16.29 17.31 -20.78
N LEU A 31 15.56 17.10 -19.69
CA LEU A 31 16.03 16.36 -18.51
C LEU A 31 15.97 14.83 -18.70
N PHE A 32 15.14 14.35 -19.63
CA PHE A 32 14.89 12.91 -19.85
C PHE A 32 15.62 12.34 -21.06
N GLY A 33 16.62 13.06 -21.59
CA GLY A 33 17.54 12.55 -22.61
C GLY A 33 16.83 11.98 -23.84
N SER A 34 17.02 10.67 -24.09
CA SER A 34 16.50 9.94 -25.25
C SER A 34 15.09 9.38 -25.09
N VAL A 35 14.39 9.66 -23.98
CA VAL A 35 13.01 9.20 -23.79
C VAL A 35 12.11 9.82 -24.85
N ALA A 36 11.33 8.98 -25.53
CA ALA A 36 10.49 9.43 -26.62
C ALA A 36 9.31 10.29 -26.15
N THR A 37 8.91 11.28 -26.96
CA THR A 37 7.82 12.20 -26.62
C THR A 37 6.51 11.50 -26.22
N PRO A 38 6.05 10.44 -26.90
CA PRO A 38 4.80 9.76 -26.51
C PRO A 38 4.83 9.17 -25.09
N ILE A 39 6.00 8.73 -24.63
CA ILE A 39 6.19 8.22 -23.26
C ILE A 39 6.09 9.37 -22.26
N LEU A 40 6.69 10.53 -22.56
CA LEU A 40 6.62 11.73 -21.70
C LEU A 40 5.19 12.31 -21.63
N GLU A 41 4.45 12.27 -22.74
CA GLU A 41 3.02 12.64 -22.78
C GLU A 41 2.17 11.70 -21.93
N ALA A 42 2.41 10.38 -22.05
CA ALA A 42 1.74 9.36 -21.25
C ALA A 42 2.05 9.52 -19.75
N LEU A 43 3.31 9.79 -19.38
CA LEU A 43 3.72 10.05 -17.99
C LEU A 43 3.02 11.28 -17.42
N THR A 44 2.97 12.38 -18.17
CA THR A 44 2.30 13.62 -17.73
C THR A 44 0.81 13.38 -17.51
N THR A 45 0.16 12.68 -18.46
CA THR A 45 -1.27 12.40 -18.42
C THR A 45 -1.63 11.47 -17.26
N SER A 46 -0.89 10.37 -17.10
CA SER A 46 -1.16 9.37 -16.05
C SER A 46 -0.82 9.91 -14.66
N ARG A 47 0.26 10.68 -14.49
CA ARG A 47 0.60 11.33 -13.20
C ARG A 47 -0.48 12.28 -12.73
N THR A 48 -1.02 13.10 -13.64
CA THR A 48 -2.11 14.04 -13.34
C THR A 48 -3.35 13.31 -12.80
N LYS A 49 -3.66 12.12 -13.34
CA LYS A 49 -4.79 11.29 -12.90
C LYS A 49 -4.60 10.69 -11.50
N LEU A 50 -3.39 10.66 -10.95
CA LEU A 50 -3.14 10.16 -9.60
C LEU A 50 -3.69 11.07 -8.50
N LEU A 51 -4.08 12.29 -8.83
CA LEU A 51 -4.58 13.28 -7.87
C LEU A 51 -3.57 13.60 -6.75
N CYS A 52 -2.32 13.17 -6.87
CA CYS A 52 -1.24 13.44 -5.91
C CYS A 52 -0.83 14.92 -5.90
N GLU A 53 -1.20 15.66 -6.95
CA GLU A 53 -0.99 17.10 -7.10
C GLU A 53 -2.17 17.93 -6.55
N CYS A 54 -3.19 17.30 -5.92
CA CYS A 54 -4.32 18.02 -5.31
C CYS A 54 -3.90 18.94 -4.12
N ARG A 55 -2.63 18.89 -3.71
CA ARG A 55 -1.95 19.89 -2.90
C ARG A 55 -0.65 20.31 -3.60
N ASP A 56 -0.47 21.63 -3.75
CA ASP A 56 0.72 22.25 -4.36
C ASP A 56 1.62 22.87 -3.26
N PHE A 57 2.93 22.67 -3.39
CA PHE A 57 4.00 23.28 -2.57
C PHE A 57 3.85 24.80 -2.39
N ASN A 58 3.36 25.51 -3.41
CA ASN A 58 3.42 26.99 -3.47
C ASN A 58 2.09 27.69 -3.18
N LYS A 59 0.99 26.95 -2.94
CA LYS A 59 -0.36 27.53 -2.81
C LYS A 59 -1.12 26.94 -1.62
N ALA A 60 -0.58 27.09 -0.42
CA ALA A 60 -1.22 26.68 0.83
C ALA A 60 -2.63 27.28 1.06
N SER A 61 -2.97 28.39 0.38
CA SER A 61 -4.25 29.09 0.47
C SER A 61 -5.32 28.62 -0.52
N GLN A 62 -5.00 27.74 -1.49
CA GLN A 62 -6.03 27.14 -2.32
C GLN A 62 -6.73 26.05 -1.52
N ILE A 63 -8.03 26.23 -1.31
CA ILE A 63 -8.95 25.21 -0.79
C ILE A 63 -8.63 23.90 -1.50
N ASN A 64 -8.25 22.90 -0.70
CA ASN A 64 -7.90 21.53 -1.06
C ASN A 64 -8.60 21.10 -2.37
N GLN A 65 -7.86 21.02 -3.49
CA GLN A 65 -8.43 20.68 -4.81
C GLN A 65 -9.13 19.31 -4.78
N TRP A 66 -8.79 18.49 -3.77
CA TRP A 66 -9.51 17.29 -3.38
C TRP A 66 -11.04 17.47 -3.33
N THR A 67 -11.54 18.59 -2.78
CA THR A 67 -12.98 18.81 -2.62
C THR A 67 -13.72 18.82 -3.96
N THR A 68 -13.06 19.31 -5.00
CA THR A 68 -13.57 19.29 -6.38
C THR A 68 -13.25 17.95 -7.06
N ALA A 69 -12.01 17.48 -6.95
CA ALA A 69 -11.54 16.27 -7.62
C ALA A 69 -12.31 15.01 -7.19
N LYS A 70 -12.67 14.91 -5.90
CA LYS A 70 -13.36 13.74 -5.34
C LYS A 70 -14.73 13.47 -5.93
N VAL A 71 -15.37 14.48 -6.54
CA VAL A 71 -16.67 14.32 -7.21
C VAL A 71 -16.56 13.39 -8.42
N SER A 72 -15.41 13.40 -9.09
CA SER A 72 -15.11 12.55 -10.25
C SER A 72 -14.41 11.23 -9.90
N PHE A 73 -14.15 10.99 -8.61
CA PHE A 73 -13.39 9.81 -8.18
C PHE A 73 -14.20 8.53 -8.41
N GLN A 74 -13.61 7.61 -9.17
CA GLN A 74 -14.11 6.25 -9.37
C GLN A 74 -13.01 5.26 -9.06
N MET A 75 -13.26 4.35 -8.12
CA MET A 75 -12.25 3.45 -7.56
C MET A 75 -11.50 2.65 -8.63
N ASP A 76 -12.21 1.96 -9.51
CA ASP A 76 -11.58 1.09 -10.53
C ASP A 76 -10.75 1.91 -11.52
N THR A 77 -11.32 3.02 -12.04
CA THR A 77 -10.63 3.95 -12.95
C THR A 77 -9.38 4.55 -12.31
N TYR A 78 -9.45 4.88 -11.01
CA TYR A 78 -8.33 5.45 -10.27
C TYR A 78 -7.20 4.43 -10.11
N LEU A 79 -7.49 3.22 -9.61
CA LEU A 79 -6.48 2.18 -9.41
C LEU A 79 -5.86 1.69 -10.73
N GLN A 80 -6.64 1.72 -11.82
CA GLN A 80 -6.08 1.51 -13.15
C GLN A 80 -5.10 2.62 -13.52
N SER A 81 -5.45 3.89 -13.30
CA SER A 81 -4.54 5.03 -13.55
C SER A 81 -3.25 4.96 -12.72
N VAL A 82 -3.33 4.46 -11.48
CA VAL A 82 -2.15 4.15 -10.64
C VAL A 82 -1.25 3.15 -11.35
N SER A 83 -1.83 2.05 -11.82
CA SER A 83 -1.08 0.98 -12.49
C SER A 83 -0.48 1.46 -13.82
N ASP A 84 -1.22 2.25 -14.60
CA ASP A 84 -0.75 2.84 -15.85
C ASP A 84 0.48 3.72 -15.59
N TYR A 85 0.45 4.58 -14.56
CA TYR A 85 1.61 5.41 -14.22
C TYR A 85 2.82 4.58 -13.77
N LEU A 86 2.60 3.62 -12.87
CA LEU A 86 3.66 2.75 -12.37
C LEU A 86 4.29 1.91 -13.49
N SER A 87 3.49 1.47 -14.48
CA SER A 87 3.97 0.72 -15.64
C SER A 87 4.90 1.55 -16.53
N LEU A 88 4.64 2.87 -16.64
CA LEU A 88 5.50 3.79 -17.37
C LEU A 88 6.81 4.03 -16.60
N LEU A 89 6.76 4.18 -15.27
CA LEU A 89 7.96 4.32 -14.44
C LEU A 89 8.88 3.09 -14.52
N LYS A 90 8.31 1.89 -14.63
CA LYS A 90 9.08 0.65 -14.78
C LYS A 90 9.98 0.61 -16.00
N GLY A 91 9.66 1.34 -17.07
CA GLY A 91 10.55 1.39 -18.25
C GLY A 91 11.88 2.11 -17.98
N PHE A 92 11.99 2.90 -16.91
CA PHE A 92 13.28 3.43 -16.46
C PHE A 92 14.13 2.40 -15.70
N THR A 93 13.53 1.32 -15.19
CA THR A 93 14.21 0.27 -14.41
C THR A 93 14.41 -1.04 -15.18
N GLU A 94 13.55 -1.34 -16.16
CA GLU A 94 13.46 -2.65 -16.84
C GLU A 94 13.80 -2.56 -18.34
N GLN A 95 14.72 -1.68 -18.77
CA GLN A 95 15.00 -1.48 -20.21
C GLN A 95 15.35 -2.80 -20.93
N PRO A 96 14.82 -3.04 -22.15
CA PRO A 96 15.10 -4.26 -22.88
C PRO A 96 16.59 -4.35 -23.23
N THR A 97 17.26 -5.41 -22.78
CA THR A 97 18.55 -5.84 -23.33
C THR A 97 18.38 -6.18 -24.81
N THR A 98 18.88 -5.32 -25.69
CA THR A 98 19.14 -5.70 -27.08
C THR A 98 20.27 -6.71 -27.09
N VAL A 99 19.95 -8.00 -27.23
CA VAL A 99 20.91 -9.02 -27.60
C VAL A 99 21.39 -8.65 -29.01
N SER A 100 22.61 -8.12 -29.14
CA SER A 100 23.25 -8.05 -30.45
C SER A 100 23.75 -9.45 -30.77
N THR A 101 22.99 -10.17 -31.58
CA THR A 101 23.51 -11.34 -32.28
C THR A 101 24.60 -10.81 -33.21
N LYS A 102 25.87 -10.92 -32.80
CA LYS A 102 26.98 -10.83 -33.74
C LYS A 102 26.87 -12.09 -34.60
N GLU A 103 26.48 -11.91 -35.85
CA GLU A 103 26.70 -12.91 -36.88
C GLU A 103 28.22 -13.06 -37.04
N ASP A 104 28.78 -14.14 -36.50
CA ASP A 104 30.14 -14.56 -36.80
C ASP A 104 30.20 -15.00 -38.27
N LYS A 105 30.60 -14.06 -39.14
CA LYS A 105 31.23 -14.40 -40.41
C LYS A 105 32.72 -14.54 -40.16
N ASN A 106 33.18 -15.78 -39.95
CA ASN A 106 34.59 -16.11 -40.13
C ASN A 106 34.74 -16.78 -41.50
N ASP A 107 35.34 -16.02 -42.40
CA ASP A 107 35.93 -16.51 -43.64
C ASP A 107 37.07 -17.47 -43.28
N GLU A 108 37.03 -18.67 -43.86
CA GLU A 108 38.14 -19.61 -43.89
C GLU A 108 39.22 -19.10 -44.85
N GLU A 109 40.45 -18.93 -44.37
CA GLU A 109 41.63 -19.31 -45.16
C GLU A 109 42.88 -19.52 -44.27
N ASP A 110 43.49 -20.68 -44.54
CA ASP A 110 44.90 -21.02 -44.45
C ASP A 110 45.54 -21.61 -43.17
N LYS A 111 45.78 -22.94 -43.33
CA LYS A 111 47.00 -23.72 -43.05
C LYS A 111 47.15 -24.45 -41.72
N LYS A 112 46.71 -25.72 -41.80
CA LYS A 112 47.51 -26.93 -41.53
C LYS A 112 49.02 -26.69 -41.39
N ASP A 113 49.62 -27.17 -40.32
CA ASP A 113 50.34 -28.46 -40.36
C ASP A 113 50.75 -28.93 -38.95
N ASN A 114 50.51 -30.24 -38.76
CA ASN A 114 51.16 -31.20 -37.89
C ASN A 114 50.74 -31.40 -36.42
N GLU A 115 49.87 -32.41 -36.30
CA GLU A 115 50.08 -33.70 -35.59
C GLU A 115 50.11 -33.69 -34.06
N ASP A 116 48.95 -34.06 -33.52
CA ASP A 116 48.66 -35.13 -32.55
C ASP A 116 49.75 -35.46 -31.51
N ASP A 117 49.51 -35.10 -30.25
CA ASP A 117 48.76 -35.87 -29.24
C ASP A 117 49.58 -37.01 -28.63
N ASP A 118 49.91 -36.90 -27.34
CA ASP A 118 49.05 -37.49 -26.30
C ASP A 118 49.87 -37.69 -25.01
N LYS A 119 49.61 -36.87 -23.97
CA LYS A 119 49.80 -37.24 -22.55
C LYS A 119 49.20 -36.18 -21.60
N LYS A 120 47.97 -36.50 -21.18
CA LYS A 120 47.34 -36.27 -19.87
C LYS A 120 48.12 -35.44 -18.84
N GLU A 121 47.48 -34.37 -18.35
CA GLU A 121 47.43 -34.10 -16.92
C GLU A 121 46.10 -33.44 -16.53
N GLU A 122 45.42 -34.08 -15.57
CA GLU A 122 44.20 -33.65 -14.92
C GLU A 122 44.48 -32.52 -13.91
N GLY A 123 43.54 -31.58 -13.78
CA GLY A 123 43.22 -30.98 -12.48
C GLY A 123 43.46 -29.48 -12.34
N LYS A 124 42.44 -28.66 -12.65
CA LYS A 124 42.08 -27.48 -11.85
C LYS A 124 40.62 -27.08 -12.08
N PRO A 125 39.86 -26.70 -11.02
CA PRO A 125 38.43 -26.49 -11.13
C PRO A 125 38.11 -25.12 -11.75
N LEU A 126 37.16 -25.13 -12.68
CA LEU A 126 36.52 -23.96 -13.29
C LEU A 126 35.92 -23.06 -12.21
N LEU A 127 36.54 -21.90 -11.99
CA LEU A 127 35.94 -20.77 -11.30
C LEU A 127 34.74 -20.30 -12.12
N ALA A 128 33.56 -20.35 -11.51
CA ALA A 128 32.34 -19.75 -12.03
C ALA A 128 32.59 -18.28 -12.38
N GLU A 129 32.46 -17.94 -13.65
CA GLU A 129 32.49 -16.57 -14.14
C GLU A 129 31.40 -15.76 -13.43
N LYS A 130 31.83 -14.72 -12.70
CA LYS A 130 30.93 -13.63 -12.29
C LYS A 130 30.29 -13.06 -13.56
N PRO A 131 28.96 -12.91 -13.64
CA PRO A 131 28.39 -12.11 -14.71
C PRO A 131 28.88 -10.68 -14.54
N SER A 132 29.69 -10.24 -15.49
CA SER A 132 30.17 -8.86 -15.60
C SER A 132 28.97 -7.93 -15.72
N SER A 133 28.78 -7.07 -14.72
CA SER A 133 27.85 -5.95 -14.75
C SER A 133 28.25 -4.99 -15.87
N SER A 134 27.64 -5.13 -17.05
CA SER A 134 27.62 -4.06 -18.02
C SER A 134 26.75 -2.94 -17.44
N SER A 135 27.40 -1.85 -17.05
CA SER A 135 26.77 -0.59 -16.69
C SER A 135 26.02 -0.06 -17.90
N GLN A 136 24.75 -0.45 -18.04
CA GLN A 136 23.79 0.26 -18.86
C GLN A 136 23.57 1.63 -18.22
N ASP A 137 23.75 2.71 -18.99
CA ASP A 137 23.48 4.06 -18.54
C ASP A 137 21.98 4.20 -18.22
N LEU A 138 21.63 4.02 -16.95
CA LEU A 138 20.28 4.26 -16.43
C LEU A 138 19.89 5.71 -16.68
N ILE A 139 18.74 5.93 -17.33
CA ILE A 139 18.21 7.28 -17.56
C ILE A 139 17.88 7.89 -16.18
N PRO A 140 18.53 8.98 -15.76
CA PRO A 140 18.25 9.61 -14.48
C PRO A 140 16.82 10.17 -14.46
N PHE A 141 16.13 10.02 -13.32
CA PHE A 141 14.77 10.51 -13.14
C PHE A 141 14.79 11.75 -12.25
N THR A 142 14.89 12.93 -12.84
CA THR A 142 15.24 14.18 -12.13
C THR A 142 14.05 14.99 -11.63
N CYS A 143 12.82 14.49 -11.76
CA CYS A 143 11.60 15.20 -11.36
C CYS A 143 10.92 14.62 -10.11
N CYS A 144 11.61 13.79 -9.32
CA CYS A 144 11.05 13.26 -8.08
C CYS A 144 11.26 14.26 -6.93
N GLU A 145 10.19 14.95 -6.55
CA GLU A 145 10.18 15.89 -5.43
C GLU A 145 8.89 15.76 -4.61
N TRP A 146 9.01 15.20 -3.40
CA TRP A 146 7.89 14.88 -2.52
C TRP A 146 8.08 15.44 -1.11
N LEU A 147 6.98 15.77 -0.45
CA LEU A 147 6.98 16.10 0.97
C LEU A 147 6.75 14.83 1.80
N GLU A 148 7.59 14.57 2.80
CA GLU A 148 7.36 13.49 3.78
C GLU A 148 6.08 13.75 4.58
N LEU A 149 5.25 12.71 4.76
CA LEU A 149 3.98 12.82 5.49
C LEU A 149 4.15 13.31 6.93
N MET A 150 5.23 12.90 7.60
CA MET A 150 5.40 13.08 9.04
C MET A 150 6.24 14.29 9.43
N SER A 151 7.25 14.61 8.64
CA SER A 151 8.22 15.69 8.90
C SER A 151 7.93 16.94 8.09
N SER A 152 7.06 16.85 7.07
CA SER A 152 6.83 17.92 6.09
C SER A 152 8.11 18.44 5.43
N THR A 153 9.15 17.61 5.39
CA THR A 153 10.43 17.89 4.75
C THR A 153 10.36 17.50 3.28
N SER A 154 10.93 18.34 2.41
CA SER A 154 11.04 18.02 0.99
C SER A 154 12.14 16.99 0.77
N VAL A 155 11.83 15.98 -0.03
CA VAL A 155 12.72 14.92 -0.49
C VAL A 155 12.84 15.07 -2.00
N PHE A 156 14.05 15.39 -2.43
CA PHE A 156 14.43 15.40 -3.83
C PHE A 156 15.26 14.15 -4.15
N SER A 157 14.93 13.49 -5.25
CA SER A 157 15.65 12.31 -5.72
C SER A 157 15.80 12.32 -7.22
N ILE A 158 16.94 11.80 -7.71
CA ILE A 158 17.19 11.59 -9.14
C ILE A 158 16.87 10.16 -9.60
N ASN A 159 16.18 9.41 -8.74
CA ASN A 159 16.00 7.98 -8.83
C ASN A 159 14.51 7.64 -8.98
N VAL A 160 14.17 6.95 -10.08
CA VAL A 160 12.78 6.56 -10.38
C VAL A 160 12.17 5.64 -9.31
N HIS A 161 13.00 4.89 -8.58
CA HIS A 161 12.53 4.05 -7.48
C HIS A 161 11.88 4.89 -6.36
N HIS A 162 12.31 6.14 -6.17
CA HIS A 162 11.68 7.07 -5.25
C HIS A 162 10.32 7.53 -5.74
N GLU A 163 10.21 7.89 -7.03
CA GLU A 163 8.91 8.27 -7.60
C GLU A 163 7.92 7.11 -7.51
N TYR A 164 8.37 5.89 -7.80
CA TYR A 164 7.54 4.68 -7.74
C TYR A 164 6.98 4.44 -6.33
N ALA A 165 7.85 4.47 -5.31
CA ALA A 165 7.45 4.24 -3.92
C ALA A 165 6.55 5.36 -3.38
N HIS A 166 6.89 6.63 -3.67
CA HIS A 166 6.07 7.76 -3.24
C HIS A 166 4.72 7.83 -3.98
N ALA A 167 4.67 7.49 -5.27
CA ALA A 167 3.42 7.44 -6.01
C ALA A 167 2.47 6.37 -5.44
N LEU A 168 2.99 5.17 -5.13
CA LEU A 168 2.22 4.13 -4.43
C LEU A 168 1.67 4.65 -3.09
N LEU A 169 2.54 5.20 -2.23
CA LEU A 169 2.10 5.72 -0.93
C LEU A 169 1.08 6.86 -1.07
N ALA A 170 1.28 7.78 -2.02
CA ALA A 170 0.38 8.89 -2.30
C ALA A 170 -1.00 8.41 -2.75
N SER A 171 -1.05 7.41 -3.64
CA SER A 171 -2.30 6.79 -4.05
C SER A 171 -3.03 6.13 -2.89
N GLY A 172 -2.29 5.49 -1.97
CA GLY A 172 -2.86 4.95 -0.74
C GLY A 172 -3.48 6.04 0.15
N CYS A 173 -2.81 7.18 0.30
CA CYS A 173 -3.33 8.34 1.04
C CYS A 173 -4.62 8.91 0.44
N ILE A 174 -4.70 9.00 -0.90
CA ILE A 174 -5.92 9.43 -1.61
C ILE A 174 -7.07 8.48 -1.34
N CYS A 175 -6.83 7.17 -1.42
CA CYS A 175 -7.83 6.16 -1.10
C CYS A 175 -8.31 6.26 0.36
N LEU A 176 -7.41 6.45 1.33
CA LEU A 176 -7.80 6.66 2.74
C LEU A 176 -8.68 7.91 2.91
N GLN A 177 -8.32 9.01 2.27
CA GLN A 177 -9.12 10.24 2.32
C GLN A 177 -10.52 10.00 1.72
N ARG A 178 -10.62 9.28 0.60
CA ARG A 178 -11.91 8.91 0.00
C ARG A 178 -12.73 8.01 0.92
N THR A 179 -12.12 7.01 1.55
CA THR A 179 -12.81 6.18 2.55
C THR A 179 -13.36 7.03 3.69
N SER A 180 -12.56 7.98 4.20
CA SER A 180 -12.99 8.88 5.28
C SER A 180 -14.19 9.72 4.89
N ASP A 181 -14.22 10.23 3.65
CA ASP A 181 -15.34 11.01 3.13
C ASP A 181 -16.62 10.15 3.03
N LEU A 182 -16.50 8.90 2.56
CA LEU A 182 -17.63 7.96 2.48
C LEU A 182 -18.15 7.59 3.87
N VAL A 183 -17.26 7.28 4.82
CA VAL A 183 -17.65 6.88 6.17
C VAL A 183 -18.28 8.04 6.94
N SER A 184 -17.80 9.26 6.75
CA SER A 184 -18.46 10.46 7.31
C SER A 184 -19.91 10.58 6.85
N ILE A 185 -20.19 10.28 5.58
CA ILE A 185 -21.57 10.29 5.04
C ILE A 185 -22.40 9.18 5.69
N ILE A 186 -21.86 7.95 5.78
CA ILE A 186 -22.54 6.81 6.41
C ILE A 186 -22.87 7.10 7.89
N GLN A 187 -21.95 7.70 8.63
CA GLN A 187 -22.15 8.03 10.05
C GLN A 187 -23.13 9.20 10.26
N ALA A 188 -23.21 10.14 9.32
CA ALA A 188 -24.19 11.25 9.38
C ALA A 188 -25.63 10.78 9.11
N SER A 189 -25.79 9.68 8.38
CA SER A 189 -27.10 9.13 8.04
C SER A 189 -27.78 8.45 9.23
N ARG A 190 -29.08 8.72 9.38
CA ARG A 190 -29.92 8.01 10.36
C ARG A 190 -30.41 6.65 9.83
N ASP A 191 -30.53 6.52 8.51
CA ASP A 191 -31.15 5.39 7.80
C ASP A 191 -30.11 4.65 6.95
N PHE A 192 -29.49 3.62 7.52
CA PHE A 192 -28.42 2.84 6.88
C PHE A 192 -28.79 2.20 5.54
N GLU A 193 -30.07 1.91 5.30
CA GLU A 193 -30.52 1.30 4.04
C GLU A 193 -30.13 2.15 2.82
N TYR A 194 -30.07 3.49 2.96
CA TYR A 194 -29.75 4.39 1.86
C TYR A 194 -28.24 4.52 1.56
N ASP A 195 -27.38 4.09 2.49
CA ASP A 195 -25.91 4.24 2.36
C ASP A 195 -25.16 2.92 2.19
N GLU A 196 -25.87 1.79 2.04
CA GLU A 196 -25.29 0.48 1.77
C GLU A 196 -24.31 0.48 0.56
N PRO A 197 -24.59 1.17 -0.58
CA PRO A 197 -23.62 1.26 -1.67
C PRO A 197 -22.32 1.96 -1.25
N LYS A 198 -22.40 3.03 -0.44
CA LYS A 198 -21.22 3.76 0.05
C LYS A 198 -20.44 2.92 1.06
N LEU A 199 -21.14 2.15 1.90
CA LEU A 199 -20.51 1.20 2.82
C LEU A 199 -19.72 0.15 2.06
N LYS A 200 -20.30 -0.42 1.00
CA LYS A 200 -19.62 -1.38 0.12
C LYS A 200 -18.43 -0.76 -0.61
N GLU A 201 -18.56 0.48 -1.10
CA GLU A 201 -17.46 1.22 -1.73
C GLU A 201 -16.31 1.42 -0.73
N ALA A 202 -16.58 1.97 0.45
CA ALA A 202 -15.57 2.21 1.48
C ALA A 202 -14.89 0.90 1.95
N TYR A 203 -15.68 -0.15 2.12
CA TYR A 203 -15.18 -1.49 2.46
C TYR A 203 -14.22 -2.03 1.40
N ASN A 204 -14.64 -2.06 0.13
CA ASN A 204 -13.80 -2.56 -0.96
C ASN A 204 -12.53 -1.71 -1.14
N LEU A 205 -12.64 -0.39 -0.97
CA LEU A 205 -11.51 0.53 -1.06
C LEU A 205 -10.44 0.19 0.00
N LEU A 206 -10.85 -0.11 1.24
CA LEU A 206 -9.94 -0.51 2.32
C LEU A 206 -9.25 -1.86 2.05
N LEU A 207 -9.96 -2.84 1.48
CA LEU A 207 -9.35 -4.14 1.14
C LEU A 207 -8.30 -4.02 0.03
N ARG A 208 -8.59 -3.23 -1.01
CA ARG A 208 -7.64 -2.97 -2.11
C ARG A 208 -6.46 -2.12 -1.67
N LEU A 209 -6.72 -1.16 -0.79
CA LEU A 209 -5.67 -0.34 -0.18
C LEU A 209 -4.68 -1.19 0.62
N ALA A 210 -5.16 -2.18 1.39
CA ALA A 210 -4.28 -3.10 2.09
C ALA A 210 -3.34 -3.83 1.13
N GLY A 211 -3.85 -4.33 -0.01
CA GLY A 211 -3.02 -4.96 -1.03
C GLY A 211 -2.08 -3.98 -1.76
N LEU A 212 -2.46 -2.71 -1.92
CA LEU A 212 -1.59 -1.67 -2.46
C LEU A 212 -0.40 -1.40 -1.52
N PHE A 213 -0.64 -1.38 -0.20
CA PHE A 213 0.44 -1.27 0.78
C PHE A 213 1.29 -2.55 0.85
N ASP A 214 0.71 -3.73 0.67
CA ASP A 214 1.48 -4.98 0.53
C ASP A 214 2.38 -4.96 -0.71
N ALA A 215 1.92 -4.39 -1.83
CA ALA A 215 2.74 -4.18 -3.02
C ALA A 215 3.88 -3.18 -2.76
N LEU A 216 3.63 -2.11 -2.00
CA LEU A 216 4.68 -1.17 -1.58
C LEU A 216 5.70 -1.82 -0.63
N LEU A 217 5.26 -2.60 0.36
CA LEU A 217 6.17 -3.36 1.24
C LEU A 217 7.03 -4.33 0.42
N SER A 218 6.41 -5.05 -0.52
CA SER A 218 7.11 -5.96 -1.43
C SER A 218 8.13 -5.21 -2.28
N TYR A 219 7.79 -4.00 -2.74
CA TYR A 219 8.70 -3.14 -3.49
C TYR A 219 9.90 -2.68 -2.66
N LEU A 220 9.70 -2.42 -1.36
CA LEU A 220 10.76 -2.10 -0.41
C LEU A 220 11.62 -3.33 -0.04
N GLY A 221 11.31 -4.51 -0.58
CA GLY A 221 12.00 -5.76 -0.24
C GLY A 221 11.60 -6.35 1.11
N LEU A 222 10.42 -5.98 1.62
CA LEU A 222 9.90 -6.41 2.91
C LEU A 222 8.74 -7.38 2.73
N SER A 223 8.75 -8.48 3.48
CA SER A 223 7.63 -9.44 3.46
C SER A 223 6.47 -8.90 4.30
N SER A 224 5.28 -8.81 3.70
CA SER A 224 4.04 -8.72 4.47
C SER A 224 3.84 -10.06 5.19
N SER A 225 3.41 -10.03 6.45
CA SER A 225 3.35 -11.20 7.34
C SER A 225 2.22 -12.20 6.99
N SER A 226 1.81 -12.31 5.73
CA SER A 226 0.83 -13.31 5.29
C SER A 226 1.54 -14.65 5.05
N SER A 227 1.82 -15.35 6.14
CA SER A 227 2.20 -16.75 6.16
C SER A 227 1.03 -17.63 5.68
N GLY A 228 1.24 -18.37 4.59
CA GLY A 228 0.35 -19.44 4.15
C GLY A 228 -0.25 -19.24 2.77
N ALA A 229 0.57 -19.22 1.73
CA ALA A 229 0.13 -19.50 0.37
C ALA A 229 0.94 -20.67 -0.16
N GLU A 230 0.27 -21.64 -0.75
CA GLU A 230 0.90 -22.69 -1.56
C GLU A 230 1.90 -22.06 -2.53
N LEU A 231 3.02 -22.75 -2.78
CA LEU A 231 4.08 -22.31 -3.69
C LEU A 231 3.56 -22.28 -5.14
N SER A 232 2.74 -21.28 -5.46
CA SER A 232 2.35 -20.96 -6.83
C SER A 232 3.54 -20.32 -7.55
N GLU A 233 3.57 -20.46 -8.87
CA GLU A 233 4.61 -19.83 -9.69
C GLU A 233 4.58 -18.29 -9.57
N GLU A 234 3.39 -17.71 -9.41
CA GLU A 234 3.20 -16.28 -9.15
C GLU A 234 3.78 -15.86 -7.79
N SER A 235 3.54 -16.63 -6.73
CA SER A 235 4.11 -16.37 -5.40
C SER A 235 5.64 -16.44 -5.42
N LEU A 236 6.20 -17.39 -6.18
CA LEU A 236 7.65 -17.51 -6.38
C LEU A 236 8.21 -16.33 -7.18
N GLN A 237 7.53 -15.87 -8.23
CA GLN A 237 7.94 -14.69 -8.99
C GLN A 237 7.91 -13.43 -8.13
N GLN A 238 6.86 -13.23 -7.33
CA GLN A 238 6.78 -12.13 -6.38
C GLN A 238 7.91 -12.19 -5.35
N TRP A 239 8.18 -13.37 -4.79
CA TRP A 239 9.29 -13.54 -3.85
C TRP A 239 10.65 -13.22 -4.50
N ARG A 240 10.90 -13.66 -5.74
CA ARG A 240 12.14 -13.30 -6.46
C ARG A 240 12.24 -11.79 -6.67
N ALA A 241 11.15 -11.13 -7.08
CA ALA A 241 11.12 -9.67 -7.25
C ALA A 241 11.40 -8.93 -5.94
N GLN A 242 10.85 -9.42 -4.81
CA GLN A 242 11.15 -8.88 -3.48
C GLN A 242 12.64 -9.01 -3.13
N GLN A 243 13.26 -10.17 -3.37
CA GLN A 243 14.69 -10.36 -3.10
C GLN A 243 15.56 -9.46 -3.97
N THR A 244 15.22 -9.33 -5.25
CA THR A 244 15.92 -8.41 -6.17
C THR A 244 15.84 -6.97 -5.68
N ASN A 245 14.66 -6.52 -5.24
CA ASN A 245 14.49 -5.18 -4.69
C ASN A 245 15.21 -4.98 -3.36
N ALA A 246 15.20 -6.00 -2.48
CA ALA A 246 15.93 -5.96 -1.22
C ALA A 246 17.44 -5.78 -1.41
N ALA A 247 17.99 -6.33 -2.50
CA ALA A 247 19.41 -6.18 -2.87
C ALA A 247 19.72 -4.88 -3.65
N ASN A 248 18.70 -4.16 -4.14
CA ASN A 248 18.89 -2.99 -4.99
C ASN A 248 19.23 -1.74 -4.15
N ALA A 249 20.44 -1.21 -4.30
CA ALA A 249 20.92 -0.02 -3.58
C ALA A 249 20.02 1.22 -3.76
N ASN A 250 19.41 1.37 -4.94
CA ASN A 250 18.48 2.45 -5.24
C ASN A 250 17.18 2.31 -4.44
N VAL A 251 16.69 1.08 -4.22
CA VAL A 251 15.54 0.81 -3.35
C VAL A 251 15.93 0.95 -1.88
N GLN A 252 17.08 0.42 -1.46
CA GLN A 252 17.58 0.53 -0.08
C GLN A 252 17.73 1.99 0.37
N SER A 253 18.02 2.91 -0.55
CA SER A 253 18.12 4.35 -0.25
C SER A 253 16.82 4.94 0.30
N LEU A 254 15.65 4.32 0.05
CA LEU A 254 14.35 4.71 0.62
C LEU A 254 14.30 4.58 2.13
N ASN A 255 15.11 3.70 2.74
CA ASN A 255 15.16 3.55 4.21
C ASN A 255 15.62 4.84 4.93
N ARG A 256 16.20 5.80 4.21
CA ARG A 256 16.57 7.12 4.77
C ARG A 256 15.36 8.04 4.95
N ILE A 257 14.24 7.72 4.31
CA ILE A 257 12.98 8.46 4.36
C ILE A 257 12.13 7.83 5.46
N LYS A 258 11.65 8.64 6.41
CA LYS A 258 11.01 8.15 7.65
C LYS A 258 9.74 7.34 7.39
N GLU A 259 9.00 7.66 6.34
CA GLU A 259 7.77 6.94 5.98
C GLU A 259 8.02 5.58 5.33
N PHE A 260 9.25 5.30 4.86
CA PHE A 260 9.65 4.01 4.29
C PHE A 260 10.64 3.24 5.16
N GLU A 261 11.21 3.87 6.20
CA GLU A 261 12.15 3.27 7.13
C GLU A 261 11.63 1.93 7.68
N GLN A 262 12.26 0.84 7.25
CA GLN A 262 11.90 -0.54 7.59
C GLN A 262 10.43 -0.89 7.29
N GLY A 263 9.74 -0.10 6.47
CA GLY A 263 8.32 -0.25 6.16
C GLY A 263 7.38 -0.06 7.35
N ASN A 264 7.83 0.48 8.49
CA ASN A 264 7.04 0.55 9.72
C ASN A 264 5.72 1.32 9.54
N VAL A 265 5.77 2.47 8.88
CA VAL A 265 4.58 3.29 8.61
C VAL A 265 3.66 2.61 7.60
N VAL A 266 4.23 2.06 6.53
CA VAL A 266 3.46 1.36 5.48
C VAL A 266 2.76 0.11 6.05
N GLN A 267 3.45 -0.67 6.87
CA GLN A 267 2.88 -1.83 7.56
C GLN A 267 1.77 -1.43 8.54
N ALA A 268 1.95 -0.31 9.26
CA ALA A 268 0.90 0.22 10.12
C ALA A 268 -0.35 0.59 9.30
N LEU A 269 -0.20 1.34 8.21
CA LEU A 269 -1.30 1.72 7.33
C LEU A 269 -2.00 0.50 6.71
N GLN A 270 -1.26 -0.53 6.32
CA GLN A 270 -1.79 -1.80 5.81
C GLN A 270 -2.68 -2.50 6.85
N LYS A 271 -2.18 -2.69 8.07
CA LYS A 271 -2.92 -3.35 9.15
C LYS A 271 -4.13 -2.52 9.60
N MET A 272 -3.98 -1.19 9.63
CA MET A 272 -5.07 -0.27 9.94
C MET A 272 -6.17 -0.32 8.88
N ALA A 273 -5.82 -0.39 7.58
CA ALA A 273 -6.82 -0.52 6.52
C ALA A 273 -7.69 -1.77 6.69
N LEU A 274 -7.08 -2.91 7.02
CA LEU A 274 -7.82 -4.14 7.32
C LEU A 274 -8.66 -4.03 8.60
N ALA A 275 -8.10 -3.45 9.68
CA ALA A 275 -8.86 -3.23 10.90
C ALA A 275 -10.11 -2.36 10.63
N GLN A 276 -9.94 -1.23 9.94
CA GLN A 276 -11.01 -0.33 9.55
C GLN A 276 -12.04 -0.99 8.62
N ALA A 277 -11.63 -1.89 7.71
CA ALA A 277 -12.56 -2.66 6.90
C ALA A 277 -13.44 -3.57 7.77
N GLN A 278 -12.83 -4.21 8.77
CA GLN A 278 -13.54 -5.06 9.72
C GLN A 278 -14.50 -4.25 10.60
N GLU A 279 -14.20 -2.98 10.92
CA GLU A 279 -15.12 -2.06 11.60
C GLU A 279 -16.42 -1.87 10.80
N LEU A 280 -16.33 -1.70 9.48
CA LEU A 280 -17.49 -1.58 8.60
C LEU A 280 -18.31 -2.87 8.52
N VAL A 281 -17.67 -4.04 8.63
CA VAL A 281 -18.38 -5.34 8.73
C VAL A 281 -19.18 -5.42 10.02
N VAL A 282 -18.60 -4.99 11.16
CA VAL A 282 -19.33 -4.92 12.44
C VAL A 282 -20.49 -3.93 12.32
N LEU A 283 -20.26 -2.74 11.76
CA LEU A 283 -21.29 -1.72 11.54
C LEU A 283 -22.46 -2.29 10.74
N ARG A 284 -22.16 -3.00 9.65
CA ARG A 284 -23.17 -3.64 8.81
C ARG A 284 -23.90 -4.76 9.54
N GLY A 285 -23.20 -5.53 10.35
CA GLY A 285 -23.77 -6.65 11.11
C GLY A 285 -24.76 -6.20 12.19
N VAL A 286 -24.39 -5.18 12.97
CA VAL A 286 -25.23 -4.66 14.08
C VAL A 286 -26.44 -3.86 13.63
N THR A 287 -26.51 -3.51 12.35
CA THR A 287 -27.62 -2.77 11.73
C THR A 287 -28.61 -3.66 10.99
N LYS A 288 -28.38 -4.98 10.95
CA LYS A 288 -29.35 -5.95 10.39
C LYS A 288 -30.58 -6.12 11.29
N GLU A 289 -31.67 -6.61 10.70
CA GLU A 289 -32.89 -6.96 11.45
C GLU A 289 -32.65 -8.08 12.45
N SER A 290 -31.84 -9.08 12.06
CA SER A 290 -31.37 -10.16 12.92
C SER A 290 -29.85 -10.06 13.04
N VAL A 291 -29.38 -9.97 14.28
CA VAL A 291 -27.97 -9.75 14.61
C VAL A 291 -27.42 -10.96 15.34
N ASP A 292 -26.31 -11.51 14.83
CA ASP A 292 -25.50 -12.49 15.55
C ASP A 292 -24.53 -11.76 16.48
N TRP A 293 -24.95 -11.57 17.73
CA TRP A 293 -24.17 -10.84 18.74
C TRP A 293 -22.85 -11.52 19.11
N VAL A 294 -22.80 -12.86 19.04
CA VAL A 294 -21.56 -13.60 19.31
C VAL A 294 -20.56 -13.32 18.19
N LEU A 295 -21.00 -13.38 16.93
CA LEU A 295 -20.15 -13.00 15.80
C LEU A 295 -19.67 -11.55 15.92
N MET A 296 -20.55 -10.59 16.24
CA MET A 296 -20.14 -9.18 16.43
C MET A 296 -19.09 -9.02 17.53
N GLY A 297 -19.20 -9.79 18.62
CA GLY A 297 -18.20 -9.85 19.67
C GLY A 297 -16.84 -10.41 19.19
N LYS A 298 -16.85 -11.48 18.39
CA LYS A 298 -15.64 -12.10 17.81
C LYS A 298 -14.93 -11.18 16.81
N LEU A 299 -15.71 -10.49 15.97
CA LEU A 299 -15.19 -9.51 15.01
C LEU A 299 -14.58 -8.30 15.73
N SER A 300 -15.25 -7.78 16.77
CA SER A 300 -14.73 -6.69 17.59
C SER A 300 -13.44 -7.09 18.31
N ARG A 301 -13.35 -8.34 18.79
CA ARG A 301 -12.11 -8.86 19.37
C ARG A 301 -10.97 -8.89 18.36
N ASN A 302 -11.23 -9.30 17.12
CA ASN A 302 -10.22 -9.29 16.06
C ASN A 302 -9.72 -7.87 15.77
N ILE A 303 -10.61 -6.87 15.72
CA ILE A 303 -10.24 -5.46 15.55
C ILE A 303 -9.35 -4.99 16.71
N SER A 304 -9.74 -5.29 17.95
CA SER A 304 -8.98 -4.97 19.16
C SER A 304 -7.56 -5.55 19.11
N GLN A 305 -7.42 -6.80 18.68
CA GLN A 305 -6.12 -7.46 18.52
C GLN A 305 -5.26 -6.78 17.43
N ARG A 306 -5.82 -6.54 16.23
CA ARG A 306 -5.08 -5.90 15.13
C ARG A 306 -4.48 -4.56 15.53
N TYR A 307 -5.25 -3.72 16.21
CA TYR A 307 -4.74 -2.44 16.71
C TYR A 307 -3.76 -2.60 17.90
N SER A 308 -3.89 -3.65 18.70
CA SER A 308 -2.96 -3.92 19.80
C SER A 308 -1.57 -4.36 19.29
N GLU A 309 -1.53 -5.13 18.20
CA GLU A 309 -0.27 -5.53 17.54
C GLU A 309 0.51 -4.35 16.96
N LEU A 310 -0.16 -3.22 16.72
CA LEU A 310 0.44 -1.97 16.27
C LEU A 310 1.00 -1.12 17.42
N LYS A 311 0.79 -1.50 18.68
CA LYS A 311 1.30 -0.74 19.84
C LYS A 311 2.82 -0.82 19.99
N SER A 312 3.47 -1.85 19.44
CA SER A 312 4.90 -2.14 19.63
C SER A 312 5.84 -1.44 18.64
N SER A 313 5.32 -0.92 17.53
CA SER A 313 6.10 -0.20 16.51
C SER A 313 6.11 1.30 16.82
N ARG A 314 7.28 1.94 16.80
CA ARG A 314 7.42 3.41 16.94
C ARG A 314 6.87 4.10 15.70
N HIS A 315 5.55 4.17 15.59
CA HIS A 315 4.86 4.89 14.54
C HIS A 315 4.01 6.02 15.13
N PRO A 316 3.79 7.11 14.38
CA PRO A 316 3.06 8.29 14.86
C PRO A 316 1.59 8.01 15.22
N PHE A 317 1.02 6.91 14.75
CA PHE A 317 -0.39 6.57 14.93
C PHE A 317 -0.67 5.72 16.18
N GLN A 318 0.29 5.61 17.10
CA GLN A 318 0.22 4.70 18.25
C GLN A 318 -0.94 5.06 19.19
N ALA A 319 -1.18 6.35 19.43
CA ALA A 319 -2.30 6.80 20.24
C ALA A 319 -3.65 6.42 19.62
N TRP A 320 -3.79 6.57 18.30
CA TRP A 320 -4.97 6.18 17.55
C TRP A 320 -5.26 4.68 17.68
N CYS A 321 -4.26 3.86 17.41
CA CYS A 321 -4.38 2.41 17.53
C CYS A 321 -4.69 1.99 18.98
N SER A 322 -4.06 2.66 19.96
CA SER A 322 -4.24 2.31 21.36
C SER A 322 -5.68 2.52 21.83
N TRP A 323 -6.30 3.65 21.52
CA TRP A 323 -7.69 3.87 21.94
C TRP A 323 -8.67 2.96 21.20
N LYS A 324 -8.48 2.73 19.88
CA LYS A 324 -9.30 1.80 19.11
C LYS A 324 -9.18 0.37 19.64
N ALA A 325 -7.98 -0.06 20.03
CA ALA A 325 -7.76 -1.38 20.61
C ALA A 325 -8.58 -1.62 21.88
N GLU A 326 -8.55 -0.67 22.82
CA GLU A 326 -9.33 -0.75 24.07
C GLU A 326 -10.83 -0.64 23.78
N TYR A 327 -11.23 0.29 22.90
CA TYR A 327 -12.64 0.51 22.54
C TYR A 327 -13.27 -0.77 21.99
N TYR A 328 -12.65 -1.40 20.99
CA TYR A 328 -13.16 -2.64 20.42
C TYR A 328 -13.04 -3.85 21.37
N GLY A 329 -12.12 -3.81 22.33
CA GLY A 329 -12.08 -4.75 23.44
C GLY A 329 -13.34 -4.64 24.32
N GLY A 330 -13.73 -3.42 24.67
CA GLY A 330 -14.98 -3.13 25.39
C GLY A 330 -16.24 -3.53 24.61
N LEU A 331 -16.28 -3.25 23.30
CA LEU A 331 -17.39 -3.68 22.42
C LEU A 331 -17.54 -5.20 22.37
N SER A 332 -16.42 -5.94 22.38
CA SER A 332 -16.46 -7.39 22.40
C SER A 332 -17.16 -7.94 23.65
N PHE A 333 -16.87 -7.37 24.83
CA PHE A 333 -17.59 -7.71 26.07
C PHE A 333 -19.06 -7.30 26.02
N TYR A 334 -19.34 -6.09 25.52
CA TYR A 334 -20.71 -5.60 25.40
C TYR A 334 -21.56 -6.53 24.52
N TYR A 335 -21.10 -6.90 23.32
CA TYR A 335 -21.87 -7.78 22.44
C TYR A 335 -22.04 -9.20 23.01
N GLN A 336 -21.10 -9.72 23.80
CA GLN A 336 -21.33 -10.94 24.58
C GLN A 336 -22.46 -10.77 25.59
N GLY A 337 -22.50 -9.63 26.30
CA GLY A 337 -23.58 -9.30 27.22
C GLY A 337 -24.94 -9.24 26.53
N VAL A 338 -25.01 -8.63 25.34
CA VAL A 338 -26.23 -8.60 24.52
C VAL A 338 -26.65 -10.01 24.10
N ALA A 339 -25.70 -10.87 23.71
CA ALA A 339 -25.97 -12.25 23.34
C ALA A 339 -26.60 -13.07 24.48
N GLU A 340 -26.21 -12.81 25.73
CA GLU A 340 -26.83 -13.42 26.91
C GLU A 340 -28.18 -12.78 27.24
N TRP A 341 -28.27 -11.46 27.17
CA TRP A 341 -29.49 -10.71 27.45
C TRP A 341 -30.67 -11.17 26.60
N VAL A 342 -30.45 -11.42 25.30
CA VAL A 342 -31.52 -11.86 24.38
C VAL A 342 -32.07 -13.26 24.69
N LYS A 343 -31.37 -14.09 25.48
CA LYS A 343 -31.87 -15.41 25.91
C LYS A 343 -32.99 -15.32 26.95
N ASN A 344 -33.21 -14.14 27.53
CA ASN A 344 -34.39 -13.78 28.32
C ASN A 344 -34.69 -14.69 29.54
N ASN A 345 -33.66 -15.22 30.21
CA ASN A 345 -33.77 -16.02 31.42
C ASN A 345 -32.87 -15.47 32.54
N GLY A 346 -33.07 -15.93 33.77
CA GLY A 346 -32.36 -15.43 34.96
C GLY A 346 -30.85 -15.56 34.88
N ALA A 347 -30.34 -16.77 34.69
CA ALA A 347 -28.91 -17.03 34.58
C ALA A 347 -28.22 -16.17 33.49
N SER A 348 -28.87 -16.03 32.33
CA SER A 348 -28.33 -15.20 31.23
C SER A 348 -28.42 -13.70 31.52
N CYS A 349 -29.44 -13.25 32.27
CA CYS A 349 -29.55 -11.87 32.75
C CYS A 349 -28.39 -11.53 33.69
N ALA A 350 -28.09 -12.38 34.68
CA ALA A 350 -26.95 -12.20 35.57
C ALA A 350 -25.62 -12.20 34.82
N GLN A 351 -25.46 -13.09 33.84
CA GLN A 351 -24.27 -13.11 32.99
C GLN A 351 -24.14 -11.85 32.12
N ALA A 352 -25.25 -11.32 31.59
CA ALA A 352 -25.26 -10.08 30.84
C ALA A 352 -24.78 -8.89 31.70
N ILE A 353 -25.21 -8.82 32.97
CA ILE A 353 -24.72 -7.80 33.93
C ILE A 353 -23.19 -7.89 34.08
N ALA A 354 -22.66 -9.09 34.31
CA ALA A 354 -21.22 -9.29 34.46
C ALA A 354 -20.43 -8.80 33.23
N GLN A 355 -20.96 -9.06 32.02
CA GLN A 355 -20.34 -8.63 30.77
C GLN A 355 -20.45 -7.13 30.52
N TYR A 356 -21.61 -6.52 30.80
CA TYR A 356 -21.77 -5.07 30.69
C TYR A 356 -20.87 -4.33 31.67
N GLN A 357 -20.68 -4.87 32.89
CA GLN A 357 -19.71 -4.33 33.84
C GLN A 357 -18.28 -4.40 33.29
N ALA A 358 -17.87 -5.55 32.74
CA ALA A 358 -16.55 -5.69 32.12
C ALA A 358 -16.36 -4.72 30.94
N ALA A 359 -17.38 -4.54 30.10
CA ALA A 359 -17.36 -3.56 29.01
C ALA A 359 -17.19 -2.13 29.53
N LYS A 360 -17.97 -1.76 30.56
CA LYS A 360 -17.90 -0.45 31.22
C LYS A 360 -16.50 -0.19 31.79
N ASP A 361 -15.93 -1.14 32.51
CA ASP A 361 -14.61 -1.00 33.13
C ASP A 361 -13.49 -0.77 32.11
N VAL A 362 -13.61 -1.38 30.92
CA VAL A 362 -12.69 -1.13 29.81
C VAL A 362 -12.93 0.26 29.20
N LEU A 363 -14.17 0.60 28.89
CA LEU A 363 -14.50 1.86 28.21
C LEU A 363 -14.26 3.09 29.10
N ASP A 364 -14.42 2.98 30.42
CA ASP A 364 -14.21 4.08 31.36
C ASP A 364 -12.78 4.62 31.36
N LYS A 365 -11.81 3.79 30.98
CA LYS A 365 -10.40 4.18 30.81
C LYS A 365 -10.18 5.14 29.63
N LEU A 366 -11.14 5.24 28.71
CA LEU A 366 -11.05 6.09 27.53
C LEU A 366 -11.62 7.47 27.82
N SER A 367 -10.85 8.52 27.57
CA SER A 367 -11.29 9.92 27.74
C SER A 367 -11.83 10.53 26.44
N ASN A 368 -11.93 9.76 25.36
CA ASN A 368 -12.26 10.30 24.04
C ASN A 368 -13.76 10.60 23.90
N LYS A 369 -14.13 11.72 23.26
CA LYS A 369 -15.53 12.16 23.14
C LYS A 369 -16.37 11.20 22.29
N GLU A 370 -15.72 10.55 21.34
CA GLU A 370 -16.25 9.57 20.41
C GLU A 370 -16.80 8.32 21.14
N VAL A 371 -16.33 8.07 22.37
CA VAL A 371 -16.73 6.92 23.20
C VAL A 371 -17.88 7.27 24.14
N GLN A 372 -18.20 8.55 24.33
CA GLN A 372 -19.17 9.01 25.32
C GLN A 372 -20.56 8.38 25.13
N ARG A 373 -21.05 8.36 23.88
CA ARG A 373 -22.32 7.69 23.54
C ARG A 373 -22.29 6.20 23.84
N SER A 374 -21.17 5.53 23.55
CA SER A 374 -21.01 4.10 23.87
C SER A 374 -21.06 3.86 25.38
N LYS A 375 -20.42 4.71 26.19
CA LYS A 375 -20.50 4.62 27.66
C LYS A 375 -21.93 4.75 28.17
N GLU A 376 -22.68 5.72 27.65
CA GLU A 376 -24.08 5.95 28.01
C GLU A 376 -24.96 4.75 27.69
N ILE A 377 -24.78 4.14 26.52
CA ILE A 377 -25.53 2.94 26.12
C ILE A 377 -25.17 1.73 27.01
N VAL A 378 -23.88 1.49 27.25
CA VAL A 378 -23.45 0.38 28.12
C VAL A 378 -23.97 0.56 29.55
N GLN A 379 -23.92 1.77 30.08
CA GLN A 379 -24.44 2.08 31.42
C GLN A 379 -25.95 1.86 31.48
N ARG A 380 -26.70 2.36 30.50
CA ARG A 380 -28.15 2.16 30.42
C ARG A 380 -28.52 0.68 30.43
N ASP A 381 -27.85 -0.11 29.60
CA ASP A 381 -28.17 -1.54 29.47
C ASP A 381 -27.76 -2.34 30.71
N LEU A 382 -26.67 -1.94 31.37
CA LEU A 382 -26.28 -2.44 32.70
C LEU A 382 -27.35 -2.13 33.76
N ASP A 383 -27.85 -0.89 33.79
CA ASP A 383 -28.87 -0.47 34.76
C ASP A 383 -30.18 -1.24 34.55
N ILE A 384 -30.61 -1.39 33.30
CA ILE A 384 -31.82 -2.16 32.95
C ILE A 384 -31.66 -3.63 33.36
N ALA A 385 -30.53 -4.25 33.02
CA ALA A 385 -30.30 -5.65 33.37
C ALA A 385 -30.23 -5.86 34.89
N THR A 386 -29.55 -4.95 35.59
CA THR A 386 -29.45 -4.97 37.06
C THR A 386 -30.80 -4.80 37.72
N ALA A 387 -31.61 -3.82 37.29
CA ALA A 387 -32.96 -3.61 37.80
C ALA A 387 -33.84 -4.85 37.57
N ARG A 388 -33.76 -5.46 36.38
CA ARG A 388 -34.51 -6.68 36.05
C ARG A 388 -34.09 -7.87 36.90
N ASN A 389 -32.79 -8.06 37.09
CA ASN A 389 -32.30 -9.14 37.96
C ASN A 389 -32.74 -8.91 39.41
N ASN A 390 -32.67 -7.68 39.92
CA ASN A 390 -33.05 -7.36 41.30
C ASN A 390 -34.55 -7.46 41.59
N THR A 391 -35.41 -7.46 40.56
CA THR A 391 -36.86 -7.46 40.72
C THR A 391 -37.55 -8.75 40.27
N ILE A 392 -36.95 -9.48 39.31
CA ILE A 392 -37.58 -10.65 38.70
C ILE A 392 -36.81 -11.93 39.01
N TYR A 393 -35.49 -11.95 38.78
CA TYR A 393 -34.72 -13.19 38.73
C TYR A 393 -33.94 -13.51 40.01
N HIS A 394 -33.42 -12.49 40.69
CA HIS A 394 -32.63 -12.59 41.92
C HIS A 394 -31.40 -13.52 41.81
N GLU A 395 -30.81 -13.60 40.62
CA GLU A 395 -29.68 -14.47 40.33
C GLU A 395 -28.37 -13.84 40.82
N LYS A 396 -27.42 -14.68 41.25
CA LYS A 396 -26.09 -14.22 41.64
C LYS A 396 -25.30 -13.82 40.39
N ILE A 397 -24.73 -12.62 40.39
CA ILE A 397 -23.88 -12.14 39.29
C ILE A 397 -22.59 -12.99 39.24
N PRO A 398 -22.31 -13.70 38.13
CA PRO A 398 -21.12 -14.52 37.97
C PRO A 398 -19.90 -13.67 37.55
N VAL A 399 -18.75 -14.34 37.36
CA VAL A 399 -17.59 -13.74 36.69
C VAL A 399 -17.92 -13.57 35.18
N PRO A 400 -17.47 -12.49 34.51
CA PRO A 400 -17.62 -12.37 33.06
C PRO A 400 -16.96 -13.56 32.34
N PHE A 401 -17.49 -13.93 31.17
CA PHE A 401 -16.83 -14.96 30.36
C PHE A 401 -15.45 -14.50 29.92
N ALA A 402 -14.61 -15.48 29.59
CA ALA A 402 -13.34 -15.23 28.95
C ALA A 402 -13.53 -14.44 27.63
N PRO A 403 -12.53 -13.66 27.19
CA PRO A 403 -12.55 -13.02 25.88
C PRO A 403 -12.83 -14.03 24.78
N LEU A 404 -13.68 -13.66 23.81
CA LEU A 404 -13.99 -14.49 22.66
C LEU A 404 -12.76 -14.76 21.78
N ASP A 405 -12.78 -15.85 21.03
CA ASP A 405 -11.80 -16.08 19.98
C ASP A 405 -12.00 -15.09 18.83
N PRO A 406 -10.94 -14.40 18.37
CA PRO A 406 -11.02 -13.42 17.29
C PRO A 406 -11.36 -14.10 15.96
N VAL A 407 -12.28 -13.50 15.19
CA VAL A 407 -12.61 -13.93 13.82
C VAL A 407 -12.38 -12.77 12.86
N SER A 408 -11.74 -13.05 11.73
CA SER A 408 -11.56 -12.08 10.63
C SER A 408 -12.43 -12.49 9.45
N LEU A 409 -13.13 -11.51 8.86
CA LEU A 409 -13.84 -11.66 7.59
C LEU A 409 -13.22 -10.79 6.48
N VAL A 410 -12.10 -10.13 6.80
CA VAL A 410 -11.37 -9.26 5.87
C VAL A 410 -10.03 -9.87 5.53
N ASN A 411 -9.68 -9.75 4.25
CA ASN A 411 -8.38 -10.11 3.70
C ASN A 411 -8.00 -9.05 2.67
N ALA A 412 -6.70 -8.77 2.55
CA ALA A 412 -6.21 -7.85 1.53
C ALA A 412 -6.57 -8.38 0.13
N GLN A 413 -7.05 -7.49 -0.73
CA GLN A 413 -7.19 -7.78 -2.15
C GLN A 413 -5.90 -7.40 -2.83
N ALA A 414 -5.21 -8.37 -3.42
CA ALA A 414 -3.92 -8.15 -4.06
C ALA A 414 -3.98 -7.01 -5.06
N PHE A 415 -3.02 -6.10 -4.97
CA PHE A 415 -2.81 -5.11 -6.02
C PHE A 415 -2.16 -5.79 -7.22
N GLN A 416 -2.63 -5.46 -8.42
CA GLN A 416 -2.17 -6.14 -9.63
C GLN A 416 -0.67 -5.97 -9.84
N THR A 417 -0.02 -7.04 -10.31
CA THR A 417 1.38 -6.97 -10.73
C THR A 417 1.49 -5.99 -11.88
N VAL A 418 2.33 -4.97 -11.72
CA VAL A 418 2.55 -3.95 -12.74
C VAL A 418 3.68 -4.42 -13.64
N GLU A 419 3.45 -4.50 -14.95
CA GLU A 419 4.49 -4.77 -15.96
C GLU A 419 5.00 -3.47 -16.59
N CYS A 420 6.13 -3.51 -17.29
CA CYS A 420 6.60 -2.37 -18.07
C CYS A 420 5.63 -2.06 -19.23
N HIS A 421 5.25 -0.79 -19.38
CA HIS A 421 4.31 -0.35 -20.41
C HIS A 421 4.79 -0.64 -21.84
N THR A 422 3.89 -1.05 -22.74
CA THR A 422 4.23 -1.48 -24.12
C THR A 422 4.86 -0.38 -24.98
N LEU A 423 4.50 0.89 -24.78
CA LEU A 423 5.12 2.08 -25.39
C LEU A 423 6.67 2.07 -25.35
N TRP A 424 7.29 1.48 -24.32
CA TRP A 424 8.75 1.35 -24.23
C TRP A 424 9.34 0.38 -25.26
N LYS A 425 8.54 -0.57 -25.78
CA LYS A 425 8.92 -1.50 -26.87
C LYS A 425 8.56 -0.95 -28.25
N GLU A 426 7.46 -0.20 -28.34
CA GLU A 426 6.90 0.30 -29.59
C GLU A 426 7.64 1.54 -30.13
N THR A 427 8.35 2.27 -29.26
CA THR A 427 9.04 3.50 -29.66
C THR A 427 10.52 3.23 -29.92
N PRO A 428 11.04 3.44 -31.15
CA PRO A 428 12.45 3.19 -31.46
C PRO A 428 13.36 4.04 -30.58
N ASN A 429 14.26 3.42 -29.82
CA ASN A 429 15.31 4.14 -29.12
C ASN A 429 16.18 4.90 -30.14
N ALA A 430 16.26 6.23 -30.00
CA ALA A 430 17.06 7.11 -30.85
C ALA A 430 18.58 6.87 -30.78
N LEU A 431 19.03 5.83 -30.06
CA LEU A 431 20.43 5.42 -29.96
C LEU A 431 20.99 4.78 -31.24
N ASN A 432 20.15 4.39 -32.20
CA ASN A 432 20.58 3.64 -33.38
C ASN A 432 20.96 4.46 -34.64
N THR A 433 20.96 5.80 -34.60
CA THR A 433 21.22 6.61 -35.82
C THR A 433 22.51 7.44 -35.81
N ARG A 434 23.42 7.26 -34.84
CA ARG A 434 24.78 7.84 -34.95
C ARG A 434 25.80 6.80 -35.44
N LYS A 435 25.69 6.38 -36.71
CA LYS A 435 26.91 5.99 -37.44
C LYS A 435 27.62 7.29 -37.81
N ALA A 436 28.72 7.57 -37.11
CA ALA A 436 29.61 8.66 -37.50
C ALA A 436 30.08 8.43 -38.95
N PRO A 437 30.06 9.44 -39.83
CA PRO A 437 30.66 9.31 -41.14
C PRO A 437 32.17 9.07 -40.98
N PRO A 438 32.79 8.22 -41.81
CA PRO A 438 34.24 8.00 -41.74
C PRO A 438 34.96 9.31 -42.04
N VAL A 439 35.79 9.73 -41.08
CA VAL A 439 36.74 10.84 -41.25
C VAL A 439 37.86 10.32 -42.17
N PRO A 440 38.13 10.94 -43.33
CA PRO A 440 39.33 10.62 -44.09
C PRO A 440 40.54 11.12 -43.29
N GLN A 441 41.42 10.21 -42.89
CA GLN A 441 42.71 10.57 -42.32
C GLN A 441 43.57 11.23 -43.41
N ALA A 442 44.13 12.39 -43.08
CA ALA A 442 45.15 13.04 -43.88
C ALA A 442 46.48 12.34 -43.61
N ASP A 443 47.08 11.73 -44.64
CA ASP A 443 48.46 11.28 -44.62
C ASP A 443 49.39 12.44 -44.97
N GLU A 444 50.15 12.91 -43.99
CA GLU A 444 51.37 13.68 -44.22
C GLU A 444 52.58 12.75 -44.06
N SER A 445 53.22 12.35 -45.16
CA SER A 445 54.66 12.11 -45.19
C SER A 445 55.27 12.41 -46.56
N THR A 446 55.84 13.61 -46.65
CA THR A 446 57.01 14.06 -47.42
C THR A 446 57.67 13.12 -48.46
N GLY A 447 57.86 13.65 -49.68
CA GLY A 447 58.79 13.14 -50.69
C GLY A 447 58.98 14.14 -51.85
N CYS A 448 60.18 14.69 -51.95
CA CYS A 448 60.62 15.79 -52.82
C CYS A 448 60.73 15.40 -54.32
N SER A 449 60.34 16.27 -55.26
CA SER A 449 61.19 16.75 -56.38
C SER A 449 60.47 17.69 -57.35
N CYS A 450 61.21 18.69 -57.83
CA CYS A 450 60.95 19.73 -58.85
C CYS A 450 60.32 19.20 -60.17
N THR A 451 59.74 19.98 -61.10
CA THR A 451 60.19 21.24 -61.74
C THR A 451 59.08 21.76 -62.70
N ILE A 452 58.95 23.09 -62.79
CA ILE A 452 58.79 23.96 -63.98
C ILE A 452 57.81 23.53 -65.09
N SER A 453 56.73 24.30 -65.28
CA SER A 453 56.50 25.24 -66.40
C SER A 453 55.30 26.13 -66.11
#